data_AF-A0A061JIU1-F1
#
_entry.id   AF-A0A061JIU1-F1
#
_cell.length_a   1.000
_cell.length_b   1.000
_cell.length_c   1.000
_cell.angle_alpha   90.00
_cell.angle_beta   90.00
_cell.angle_gamma   90.00
#
_symmetry.space_group_name_H-M   'P 1'
#
loop_
_entity.id
_entity.type
_entity.pdbx_description
1 polymer ?
#
loop_
_entity_poly.entity_id
_entity_poly.type
_entity_poly.pdbx_seq_one_letter_code
_entity_poly.pdbx_strand_id
1 'polypeptide(L)' 'MHRKSELPKKKSKAPNLTQGDKQKNQELAIKRRANENITGMIKRCKIIADKYRNRRKRLGLRFPLIFAIYDMELPK' A
#
# COMPACT_ATOMS: atom_id res chain seq x y z
N MET A 1 -4.29 18.54 1.21
CA MET A 1 -4.81 17.20 0.81
C MET A 1 -5.02 17.20 -0.70
N HIS A 2 -4.61 16.16 -1.43
CA HIS A 2 -4.74 16.12 -2.89
C HIS A 2 -6.21 15.89 -3.29
N ARG A 3 -6.70 16.59 -4.32
CA ARG A 3 -8.11 16.57 -4.74
C ARG A 3 -8.62 15.17 -5.11
N LYS A 4 -7.73 14.29 -5.57
CA LYS A 4 -8.06 12.90 -5.96
C LYS A 4 -7.88 11.88 -4.82
N SER A 5 -7.66 12.32 -3.59
CA SER A 5 -7.44 11.41 -2.47
C SER A 5 -8.75 11.01 -1.81
N GLU A 6 -9.14 9.75 -1.94
CA GLU A 6 -10.26 9.17 -1.20
C GLU A 6 -9.79 8.69 0.18
N LEU A 7 -10.47 9.16 1.23
CA LEU A 7 -10.20 8.77 2.62
C LEU A 7 -11.42 8.06 3.20
N PRO A 8 -11.21 6.99 4.01
CA PRO A 8 -12.32 6.34 4.69
C PRO A 8 -12.93 7.30 5.71
N LYS A 9 -14.25 7.28 5.82
CA LYS A 9 -14.96 8.02 6.86
C LYS A 9 -14.62 7.41 8.21
N LYS A 10 -14.02 8.19 9.11
CA LYS A 10 -13.69 7.75 10.47
C LYS A 10 -14.94 7.78 11.36
N LYS A 11 -15.03 6.85 12.30
CA LYS A 11 -16.06 6.87 13.35
C LYS A 11 -15.76 8.02 14.31
N SER A 12 -16.73 8.90 14.56
CA SER A 12 -16.67 9.93 15.61
C SER A 12 -17.27 9.41 16.92
N LYS A 13 -17.13 10.18 18.02
CA LYS A 13 -17.70 9.82 19.34
C LYS A 13 -19.24 9.61 19.30
N ALA A 14 -19.94 10.25 18.36
CA ALA A 14 -21.31 9.98 17.91
C ALA A 14 -21.55 10.73 16.57
N PRO A 15 -22.55 10.40 15.73
CA PRO A 15 -23.32 9.16 15.62
C PRO A 15 -22.54 8.03 14.91
N ASN A 16 -23.12 6.82 14.86
CA ASN A 16 -22.53 5.69 14.14
C ASN A 16 -22.44 5.94 12.63
N LEU A 17 -21.51 5.27 11.95
CA LEU A 17 -21.46 5.31 10.49
C LEU A 17 -22.77 4.79 9.91
N THR A 18 -23.34 5.56 8.98
CA THR A 18 -24.49 5.13 8.18
C THR A 18 -24.12 3.91 7.35
N GLN A 19 -25.09 3.07 7.02
CA GLN A 19 -24.85 1.85 6.22
C GLN A 19 -24.14 2.15 4.89
N GLY A 20 -24.53 3.23 4.20
CA GLY A 20 -23.87 3.68 2.98
C GLY A 20 -22.41 4.11 3.18
N ASP A 21 -22.06 4.69 4.33
CA ASP A 21 -20.67 5.05 4.62
C ASP A 21 -19.82 3.80 4.88
N LYS A 22 -20.40 2.76 5.51
CA LYS A 22 -19.73 1.47 5.72
C LYS A 22 -19.45 0.78 4.39
N GLN A 23 -20.43 0.75 3.48
CA GLN A 23 -20.27 0.19 2.14
C GLN A 23 -19.16 0.91 1.36
N LYS A 24 -19.17 2.25 1.34
CA LYS A 24 -18.10 3.05 0.70
C LYS A 24 -16.72 2.78 1.30
N ASN A 25 -16.63 2.70 2.63
CA ASN A 25 -15.38 2.35 3.29
C ASN A 25 -14.91 0.93 2.95
N GLN A 26 -15.84 -0.02 2.81
CA GLN A 26 -15.54 -1.40 2.42
C GLN A 26 -15.02 -1.49 0.99
N GLU A 27 -15.66 -0.82 0.03
CA GLU A 27 -15.19 -0.72 -1.35
C GLU A 27 -13.79 -0.10 -1.42
N LEU A 28 -13.55 0.98 -0.66
CA LEU A 28 -12.24 1.60 -0.58
C LEU A 28 -11.19 0.66 0.01
N ALA A 29 -11.55 -0.13 1.03
CA ALA A 29 -10.66 -1.12 1.62
C ALA A 29 -10.34 -2.28 0.67
N ILE A 30 -11.32 -2.74 -0.12
CA ILE A 30 -11.11 -3.77 -1.16
C ILE A 30 -10.10 -3.26 -2.19
N LYS A 31 -10.28 -2.03 -2.70
CA LYS A 31 -9.34 -1.41 -3.64
C LYS A 31 -7.93 -1.26 -3.06
N ARG A 32 -7.82 -0.92 -1.78
CA ARG A 32 -6.52 -0.74 -1.10
C ARG A 32 -5.79 -2.04 -0.78
N ARG A 33 -6.53 -3.14 -0.52
CA ARG A 33 -5.96 -4.43 -0.09
C ARG A 33 -4.84 -4.91 -1.02
N ALA A 34 -5.03 -4.83 -2.34
CA ALA A 34 -4.02 -5.24 -3.31
C ALA A 34 -2.74 -4.38 -3.19
N ASN A 35 -2.89 -3.05 -3.12
CA ASN A 35 -1.79 -2.11 -2.99
C ASN A 35 -1.04 -2.27 -1.64
N GLU A 36 -1.78 -2.55 -0.57
CA GLU A 36 -1.21 -2.79 0.76
C GLU A 36 -0.40 -4.09 0.78
N ASN A 37 -0.88 -5.15 0.13
CA ASN A 37 -0.13 -6.41 0.00
C ASN A 37 1.19 -6.21 -0.73
N ILE A 38 1.17 -5.52 -1.89
CA ILE A 38 2.36 -5.18 -2.66
C ILE A 38 3.32 -4.32 -1.83
N THR A 39 2.80 -3.28 -1.16
CA THR A 39 3.61 -2.41 -0.30
C THR A 39 4.23 -3.18 0.87
N GLY A 40 3.49 -4.13 1.45
CA GLY A 40 3.97 -5.01 2.52
C GLY A 40 5.12 -5.89 2.05
N MET A 41 4.99 -6.52 0.88
CA MET A 41 6.06 -7.29 0.27
C MET A 41 7.32 -6.43 0.02
N ILE A 42 7.17 -5.26 -0.62
CA ILE A 42 8.28 -4.34 -0.90
C ILE A 42 9.01 -3.97 0.40
N LYS A 43 8.27 -3.75 1.49
CA LYS A 43 8.83 -3.43 2.81
C LYS A 43 9.51 -4.63 3.50
N ARG A 44 9.21 -5.88 3.13
CA ARG A 44 9.91 -7.08 3.62
C ARG A 44 11.29 -7.24 2.97
N CYS A 45 11.48 -6.75 1.75
CA CYS A 45 12.78 -6.81 1.08
C CYS A 45 13.84 -6.05 1.90
N LYS A 46 14.86 -6.76 2.42
CA LYS A 46 15.96 -6.15 3.21
C LYS A 46 16.66 -4.99 2.52
N ILE A 47 16.74 -5.04 1.18
CA ILE A 47 17.25 -3.96 0.32
C ILE A 47 16.52 -2.62 0.58
N ILE A 48 15.24 -2.68 0.93
CA ILE A 48 14.39 -1.53 1.27
C ILE A 48 14.22 -1.37 2.79
N ALA A 49 14.15 -2.46 3.57
CA ALA A 49 13.93 -2.39 5.02
C ALA A 49 15.16 -1.88 5.80
N ASP A 50 16.37 -2.34 5.46
CA ASP A 50 17.56 -2.08 6.27
C ASP A 50 18.04 -0.63 6.16
N LYS A 51 18.66 -0.15 7.25
CA LYS A 51 19.22 1.19 7.39
C LYS A 51 20.52 1.30 6.59
N TYR A 52 20.42 1.38 5.27
CA TYR A 52 21.57 1.54 4.38
C TYR A 52 22.02 3.01 4.28
N ARG A 53 23.31 3.29 4.51
CA ARG A 53 23.94 4.60 4.20
C ARG A 53 23.82 4.82 2.69
N ASN A 54 23.14 5.90 2.25
CA ASN A 54 22.84 6.21 0.83
C ASN A 54 21.65 5.46 0.18
N ARG A 55 20.55 5.21 0.90
CA ARG A 55 19.33 4.53 0.40
C ARG A 55 18.78 5.03 -0.95
N ARG A 56 18.89 6.34 -1.26
CA ARG A 56 18.35 6.94 -2.49
C ARG A 56 19.24 6.84 -3.74
N LYS A 57 20.55 6.62 -3.60
CA LYS A 57 21.50 6.69 -4.75
C LYS A 57 21.30 5.59 -5.81
N ARG A 58 20.79 4.42 -5.43
CA ARG A 58 20.58 3.28 -6.34
C ARG A 58 19.15 2.75 -6.33
N LEU A 59 18.18 3.59 -5.93
CA LEU A 59 16.78 3.18 -5.83
C LEU A 59 16.23 2.73 -7.20
N GLY A 60 16.54 3.48 -8.26
CA GLY A 60 16.15 3.14 -9.63
C GLY A 60 16.75 1.83 -10.18
N LEU A 61 17.87 1.36 -9.64
CA LEU A 61 18.46 0.05 -10.02
C LEU A 61 17.90 -1.11 -9.18
N ARG A 62 17.47 -0.83 -7.94
CA ARG A 62 16.98 -1.85 -7.00
C ARG A 62 15.52 -2.20 -7.23
N PHE A 63 14.68 -1.24 -7.63
CA PHE A 63 13.26 -1.48 -7.89
C PHE A 63 12.99 -2.45 -9.05
N PRO A 64 13.68 -2.34 -10.20
CA PRO A 64 13.54 -3.32 -11.28
C PRO A 64 13.85 -4.75 -10.84
N LEU A 65 14.89 -4.95 -10.02
CA LEU A 65 15.24 -6.26 -9.47
C LEU A 65 14.16 -6.82 -8.54
N ILE A 66 13.61 -5.97 -7.65
CA ILE A 66 12.53 -6.37 -6.75
C ILE A 66 11.27 -6.73 -7.53
N PHE A 67 10.96 -5.98 -8.59
CA PHE A 67 9.83 -6.26 -9.47
C PHE A 67 10.00 -7.59 -10.22
N ALA A 68 11.19 -7.84 -10.78
CA ALA A 68 11.49 -9.11 -11.43
C ALA A 68 11.36 -10.32 -10.48
N ILE A 69 11.79 -10.19 -9.22
CA ILE A 69 11.63 -11.24 -8.21
C ILE A 69 10.14 -11.47 -7.90
N TYR A 70 9.38 -10.39 -7.74
CA TYR A 70 7.94 -10.49 -7.49
C TYR A 70 7.19 -11.18 -8.63
N ASP A 71 7.48 -10.82 -9.88
CA ASP A 71 6.88 -11.43 -11.06
C ASP A 71 7.22 -12.93 -11.18
N MET A 72 8.41 -13.35 -10.73
CA MET A 72 8.78 -14.76 -10.67
C MET A 72 8.06 -15.54 -9.55
N GLU A 73 7.76 -14.89 -8.43
CA GLU A 73 7.07 -15.50 -7.29
C GLU A 73 5.54 -15.55 -7.47
N LEU A 74 4.98 -14.80 -8.42
CA LEU A 74 3.56 -14.83 -8.73
C LEU A 74 3.19 -16.14 -9.47
N PRO A 75 2.24 -16.94 -8.94
CA PRO A 75 1.71 -18.08 -9.67
C PRO A 75 1.00 -17.59 -10.94
N LYS A 76 1.28 -18.24 -12.08
CA LYS A 76 0.66 -17.95 -13.37
C LYS A 76 -0.77 -18.48 -13.45
#